data_AF-A0A3R9EBV8-F1
#
_entry.id   AF-A0A3R9EBV8-F1
#
_cell.length_a   1.000
_cell.length_b   1.000
_cell.length_c   1.000
_cell.angle_alpha   90.00
_cell.angle_beta   90.00
_cell.angle_gamma   90.00
#
_symmetry.space_group_name_H-M   'P 1'
#
loop_
_entity.id
_entity.type
_entity.pdbx_description
1 polymer ?
#
loop_
_entity_poly.entity_id
_entity_poly.type
_entity_poly.pdbx_seq_one_letter_code
_entity_poly.pdbx_strand_id
1 'polypeptide(L)'
;MRSTLRPTLGFKLCVHLGILITLVLVSFAILVGEYREQKRRILVNYSVIMESKVRSSIGVYNKFSHYVYQQITNNDEVIKLLSIAVEGKNDKRDEARIKLYQLLKSNYQLLRAHNFRQLHFHLPNGDSFLRVHKPEKYGDNLFSIRESVRLANTQQKIVEGFEEGRIFNGYRFVYPVSKGQQALGSVEVSLSMGSIVDLLVDLYPRDDFQFIISQNAVDSKLFKDMKNHYIPSILADGYYYDKAVFEKHLRNVKHRSLIDQAKNYSSQLKPLFDKKESFSQAISLQDQDYIISFLSIKNFKNEHVAYLISSSRDNLLSTLLHNYATYLILIVVVSLFYIWNIYSEFTHKKELTYLSSTDFLTKLANRNKFTEHLHFEHEKSKNFDSTLSIIIFDIDHFKKINDELGHNAGDDCLKELSELVSKKVRHTDILARWGGEEFIILLPETPEESALKVAEAVRKAIESNAFSLARPITVSLGVAESSSNDTNVEQVIARADEALYASKNDGRNRSSSWYQIQAKT
;
A
#
# COMPACT_ATOMS: atom_id res chain seq x y z
N MET A 1 -26.45 -13.44 40.59
CA MET A 1 -26.75 -13.06 39.20
C MET A 1 -25.66 -12.08 38.73
N ARG A 2 -24.91 -12.47 37.69
CA ARG A 2 -23.75 -11.79 37.04
C ARG A 2 -22.51 -11.52 37.91
N SER A 3 -21.68 -12.56 38.09
CA SER A 3 -20.24 -12.38 38.31
C SER A 3 -19.62 -11.87 37.00
N THR A 4 -19.26 -10.58 36.97
CA THR A 4 -18.48 -10.01 35.88
C THR A 4 -17.05 -10.53 35.99
N LEU A 5 -16.77 -11.65 35.33
CA LEU A 5 -15.42 -12.16 35.08
C LEU A 5 -14.59 -11.03 34.47
N ARG A 6 -13.78 -10.35 35.29
CA ARG A 6 -12.86 -9.33 34.80
C ARG A 6 -11.86 -10.04 33.87
N PRO A 7 -11.72 -9.60 32.60
CA PRO A 7 -10.84 -10.26 31.65
C PRO A 7 -9.42 -10.29 32.20
N THR A 8 -8.78 -11.47 32.11
CA THR A 8 -7.40 -11.66 32.53
C THR A 8 -6.48 -10.71 31.78
N LEU A 9 -5.36 -10.35 32.39
CA LEU A 9 -4.40 -9.40 31.81
C LEU A 9 -3.88 -9.88 30.44
N GLY A 10 -3.74 -11.20 30.26
CA GLY A 10 -3.40 -11.83 28.98
C GLY A 10 -4.48 -11.69 27.91
N PHE A 11 -5.76 -11.77 28.28
CA PHE A 11 -6.86 -11.57 27.33
C PHE A 11 -6.86 -10.15 26.76
N LYS A 12 -6.63 -9.13 27.59
CA LYS A 12 -6.53 -7.73 27.14
C LYS A 12 -5.37 -7.53 26.17
N LEU A 13 -4.21 -8.11 26.47
CA LEU A 13 -3.03 -8.06 25.58
C LEU A 13 -3.33 -8.66 24.20
N CYS A 14 -3.98 -9.83 24.16
CA CYS A 14 -4.39 -10.47 22.91
C CYS A 14 -5.36 -9.59 22.10
N VAL A 15 -6.31 -8.93 22.76
CA VAL A 15 -7.25 -8.00 22.09
C VAL A 15 -6.50 -6.81 21.49
N HIS A 16 -5.59 -6.18 22.25
CA HIS A 16 -4.80 -5.05 21.74
C HIS A 16 -3.92 -5.44 20.55
N LEU A 17 -3.23 -6.58 20.62
CA LEU A 17 -2.43 -7.11 19.51
C LEU A 17 -3.29 -7.44 18.29
N GLY A 18 -4.46 -8.05 18.49
CA GLY A 18 -5.41 -8.35 17.42
C GLY A 18 -5.92 -7.09 16.70
N ILE A 19 -6.24 -6.04 17.46
CA ILE A 19 -6.63 -4.73 16.91
C ILE A 19 -5.48 -4.12 16.12
N LEU A 20 -4.26 -4.11 16.67
CA LEU A 20 -3.08 -3.57 15.98
C LEU A 20 -2.82 -4.29 14.65
N ILE A 21 -2.81 -5.63 14.67
CA ILE A 21 -2.59 -6.44 13.46
C ILE A 21 -3.65 -6.12 12.41
N THR A 22 -4.92 -6.04 12.82
CA THR A 22 -6.02 -5.70 11.93
C THR A 22 -5.83 -4.32 11.30
N LEU A 23 -5.48 -3.31 12.11
CA LEU A 23 -5.23 -1.95 11.62
C LEU A 23 -4.05 -1.92 10.63
N VAL A 24 -2.93 -2.58 10.94
CA VAL A 24 -1.77 -2.65 10.05
C VAL A 24 -2.12 -3.30 8.73
N LEU A 25 -2.87 -4.41 8.74
CA LEU A 25 -3.31 -5.10 7.52
C LEU A 25 -4.24 -4.22 6.67
N VAL A 26 -5.20 -3.54 7.30
CA VAL A 26 -6.11 -2.61 6.61
C VAL A 26 -5.33 -1.43 6.01
N SER A 27 -4.44 -0.79 6.79
CA SER A 27 -3.59 0.30 6.31
C SER A 27 -2.70 -0.14 5.15
N PHE A 28 -2.10 -1.33 5.24
CA PHE A 28 -1.29 -1.90 4.16
C PHE A 28 -2.11 -2.11 2.89
N ALA A 29 -3.31 -2.69 3.00
CA ALA A 29 -4.18 -2.93 1.85
C ALA A 29 -4.62 -1.61 1.17
N ILE A 30 -5.00 -0.60 1.96
CA ILE A 30 -5.33 0.74 1.46
C ILE A 30 -4.13 1.36 0.74
N LEU A 31 -2.95 1.29 1.36
CA LEU A 31 -1.73 1.88 0.84
C LEU A 31 -1.30 1.25 -0.49
N VAL A 32 -1.38 -0.08 -0.61
CA VAL A 32 -1.10 -0.79 -1.86
C VAL A 32 -2.15 -0.46 -2.93
N GLY A 33 -3.42 -0.36 -2.56
CA GLY A 33 -4.50 0.05 -3.45
C GLY A 33 -4.28 1.45 -4.03
N GLU A 34 -4.01 2.42 -3.16
CA GLU A 34 -3.79 3.81 -3.55
C GLU A 34 -2.51 3.96 -4.41
N TYR A 35 -1.43 3.24 -4.07
CA TYR A 35 -0.22 3.21 -4.91
C TYR A 35 -0.53 2.75 -6.34
N ARG A 36 -1.29 1.65 -6.49
CA ARG A 36 -1.66 1.11 -7.81
C ARG A 36 -2.54 2.09 -8.59
N GLU A 37 -3.50 2.71 -7.92
CA GLU A 37 -4.39 3.69 -8.54
C GLU A 37 -3.65 4.96 -8.97
N GLN A 38 -2.78 5.52 -8.13
CA GLN A 38 -1.98 6.69 -8.48
C GLN A 38 -1.02 6.40 -9.63
N LYS A 39 -0.33 5.26 -9.61
CA LYS A 39 0.50 4.81 -10.73
C LYS A 39 -0.32 4.73 -12.03
N ARG A 40 -1.52 4.15 -11.99
CA ARG A 40 -2.42 4.05 -13.15
C ARG A 40 -2.81 5.44 -13.68
N ARG A 41 -3.21 6.37 -12.80
CA ARG A 41 -3.58 7.74 -13.18
C ARG A 41 -2.42 8.50 -13.83
N ILE A 42 -1.21 8.36 -13.28
CA ILE A 42 0.00 8.97 -13.84
C ILE A 42 0.22 8.47 -15.27
N LEU A 43 0.21 7.15 -15.49
CA LEU A 43 0.43 6.58 -16.83
C LEU A 43 -0.66 6.99 -17.83
N VAL A 44 -1.93 7.04 -17.41
CA VAL A 44 -3.02 7.54 -18.26
C VAL A 44 -2.82 9.01 -18.61
N ASN A 45 -2.43 9.85 -17.64
CA ASN A 45 -2.15 11.26 -17.87
C ASN A 45 -1.03 11.47 -18.90
N TYR A 46 0.03 10.65 -18.84
CA TYR A 46 1.10 10.67 -19.84
C TYR A 46 0.61 10.34 -21.26
N SER A 47 -0.29 9.36 -21.40
CA SER A 47 -0.92 9.07 -22.70
C SER A 47 -1.73 10.27 -23.23
N VAL A 48 -2.48 10.94 -22.36
CA VAL A 48 -3.28 12.13 -22.72
C VAL A 48 -2.37 13.31 -23.09
N ILE A 49 -1.30 13.55 -22.34
CA ILE A 49 -0.30 14.58 -22.64
C ILE A 49 0.33 14.30 -24.01
N MET A 50 0.72 13.06 -24.28
CA MET A 50 1.28 12.66 -25.57
C MET A 50 0.31 12.92 -26.72
N GLU A 51 -0.95 12.52 -26.57
CA GLU A 51 -1.98 12.79 -27.58
C GLU A 51 -2.16 14.31 -27.82
N SER A 52 -2.18 15.11 -26.75
CA SER A 52 -2.29 16.57 -26.83
C SER A 52 -1.10 17.20 -27.56
N LYS A 53 0.14 16.78 -27.27
CA LYS A 53 1.35 17.24 -27.97
C LYS A 53 1.25 17.00 -29.47
N VAL A 54 0.84 15.78 -29.85
CA VAL A 54 0.72 15.38 -31.25
C VAL A 54 -0.41 16.12 -31.95
N ARG A 55 -1.58 16.21 -31.32
CA ARG A 55 -2.74 16.94 -31.87
C ARG A 55 -2.42 18.41 -32.10
N SER A 56 -1.80 19.08 -31.13
CA SER A 56 -1.38 20.48 -31.26
C SER A 56 -0.34 20.67 -32.36
N SER A 57 0.64 19.76 -32.47
CA SER A 57 1.69 19.82 -33.50
C SER A 57 1.11 19.62 -34.90
N ILE A 58 0.21 18.65 -35.09
CA ILE A 58 -0.50 18.45 -36.36
C ILE A 58 -1.43 19.64 -36.67
N GLY A 59 -2.00 20.27 -35.64
CA GLY A 59 -2.81 21.48 -35.79
C GLY A 59 -2.08 22.63 -36.47
N VAL A 60 -0.77 22.80 -36.23
CA VAL A 60 0.07 23.78 -36.94
C VAL A 60 0.07 23.51 -38.44
N TYR A 61 0.29 22.25 -38.82
CA TYR A 61 0.27 21.85 -40.22
C TYR A 61 -1.10 21.97 -40.85
N ASN A 62 -2.18 21.63 -40.14
CA ASN A 62 -3.55 21.79 -40.62
C ASN A 62 -3.82 23.28 -40.96
N LYS A 63 -3.47 24.20 -40.06
CA LYS A 63 -3.67 25.63 -40.30
C LYS A 63 -2.88 26.12 -41.51
N PHE A 64 -1.63 25.67 -41.65
CA PHE A 64 -0.80 26.03 -42.79
C PHE A 64 -1.31 25.42 -44.12
N SER A 65 -1.70 24.14 -44.13
CA SER A 65 -2.26 23.50 -45.32
C SER A 65 -3.57 24.16 -45.73
N HIS A 66 -4.41 24.54 -44.76
CA HIS A 66 -5.65 25.25 -45.03
C HIS A 66 -5.39 26.65 -45.62
N TYR A 67 -4.38 27.37 -45.12
CA TYR A 67 -3.97 28.64 -45.71
C TYR A 67 -3.53 28.48 -47.18
N VAL A 68 -2.68 27.48 -47.48
CA VAL A 68 -2.26 27.21 -48.86
C VAL A 68 -3.44 26.81 -49.74
N TYR A 69 -4.35 25.98 -49.22
CA TYR A 69 -5.59 25.62 -49.90
C TYR A 69 -6.41 26.86 -50.26
N GLN A 70 -6.63 27.79 -49.32
CA GLN A 70 -7.35 29.04 -49.58
C GLN A 70 -6.66 29.90 -50.65
N GLN A 71 -5.33 30.00 -50.62
CA GLN A 71 -4.57 30.72 -51.66
C GLN A 71 -4.79 30.12 -53.05
N ILE A 72 -4.89 28.78 -53.14
CA ILE A 72 -5.15 28.06 -54.38
C ILE A 72 -6.59 28.30 -54.86
N THR A 73 -7.58 28.16 -53.97
CA THR A 73 -9.00 28.23 -54.35
C THR A 73 -9.54 29.64 -54.52
N ASN A 74 -8.90 30.65 -53.93
CA ASN A 74 -9.24 32.06 -54.15
C ASN A 74 -8.69 32.60 -55.48
N ASN A 75 -7.90 31.81 -56.21
CA ASN A 75 -7.42 32.17 -57.53
C ASN A 75 -8.46 31.75 -58.59
N ASP A 76 -9.15 32.73 -59.18
CA ASP A 76 -10.20 32.49 -60.18
C ASP A 76 -9.71 31.67 -61.40
N GLU A 77 -8.45 31.85 -61.80
CA GLU A 77 -7.88 31.09 -62.92
C GLU A 77 -7.69 29.62 -62.54
N VAL A 78 -7.34 29.31 -61.29
CA VAL A 78 -7.30 27.92 -60.80
C VAL A 78 -8.68 27.28 -60.85
N ILE A 79 -9.71 27.97 -60.34
CA ILE A 79 -11.10 27.47 -60.35
C ILE A 79 -11.58 27.24 -61.78
N LYS A 80 -11.29 28.18 -62.69
CA LYS A 80 -11.62 28.06 -64.12
C LYS A 80 -10.93 26.86 -64.78
N LEU A 81 -9.64 26.66 -64.54
CA LEU A 81 -8.90 25.51 -65.08
C LEU A 81 -9.44 24.18 -64.54
N LEU A 82 -9.86 24.13 -63.27
CA LEU A 82 -10.50 22.94 -62.69
C LEU A 82 -11.88 22.69 -63.32
N SER A 83 -12.69 23.73 -63.57
CA SER A 83 -13.95 23.58 -64.34
C SER A 83 -13.71 23.01 -65.74
N ILE A 84 -12.70 23.53 -66.46
CA ILE A 84 -12.30 23.00 -67.78
C ILE A 84 -11.84 21.55 -67.66
N ALA A 85 -11.14 21.18 -66.59
CA ALA A 85 -10.70 19.80 -66.38
C ALA A 85 -11.88 18.83 -66.21
N VAL A 86 -12.91 19.23 -65.48
CA VAL A 86 -14.12 18.44 -65.24
C VAL A 86 -14.95 18.29 -66.52
N GLU A 87 -15.20 19.40 -67.22
CA GLU A 87 -16.08 19.44 -68.41
C GLU A 87 -15.38 19.04 -69.72
N GLY A 88 -14.07 19.27 -69.80
CA GLY A 88 -13.27 19.10 -71.00
C GLY A 88 -12.95 17.64 -71.33
N LYS A 89 -12.86 17.36 -72.64
CA LYS A 89 -12.30 16.12 -73.19
C LYS A 89 -10.78 16.23 -73.36
N ASN A 90 -10.10 15.08 -73.39
CA ASN A 90 -8.64 14.86 -73.39
C ASN A 90 -7.77 16.10 -73.66
N ASP A 91 -7.77 16.66 -74.88
CA ASP A 91 -6.85 17.76 -75.24
C ASP A 91 -7.02 19.01 -74.38
N LYS A 92 -8.27 19.45 -74.13
CA LYS A 92 -8.55 20.62 -73.27
C LYS A 92 -8.21 20.35 -71.81
N ARG A 93 -8.42 19.11 -71.35
CA ARG A 93 -8.10 18.67 -69.99
C ARG A 93 -6.58 18.66 -69.77
N ASP A 94 -5.82 18.21 -70.77
CA ASP A 94 -4.36 18.19 -70.74
C ASP A 94 -3.76 19.59 -70.77
N GLU A 95 -4.30 20.49 -71.61
CA GLU A 95 -3.91 21.90 -71.62
C GLU A 95 -4.17 22.57 -70.26
N ALA A 96 -5.36 22.33 -69.68
CA ALA A 96 -5.70 22.85 -68.36
C ALA A 96 -4.76 22.33 -67.25
N ARG A 97 -4.37 21.04 -67.32
CA ARG A 97 -3.41 20.43 -66.38
C ARG A 97 -2.05 21.13 -66.45
N ILE A 98 -1.52 21.37 -67.65
CA ILE A 98 -0.21 22.01 -67.84
C ILE A 98 -0.24 23.45 -67.32
N LYS A 99 -1.28 24.22 -67.64
CA LYS A 99 -1.47 25.59 -67.14
C LYS A 99 -1.58 25.63 -65.62
N LEU A 100 -2.36 24.72 -65.03
CA LEU A 100 -2.52 24.61 -63.58
C LEU A 100 -1.19 24.27 -62.91
N TYR A 101 -0.40 23.36 -63.48
CA TYR A 101 0.93 23.03 -62.97
C TYR A 101 1.86 24.25 -62.91
N GLN A 102 1.86 25.11 -63.93
CA GLN A 102 2.67 26.33 -63.92
C GLN A 102 2.25 27.30 -62.82
N LEU A 103 0.93 27.51 -62.65
CA LEU A 103 0.38 28.40 -61.63
C LEU A 103 0.72 27.95 -60.20
N LEU A 104 0.78 26.64 -59.96
CA LEU A 104 0.95 26.07 -58.62
C LEU A 104 2.42 25.92 -58.17
N LYS A 105 3.40 26.26 -59.03
CA LYS A 105 4.83 26.10 -58.70
C LYS A 105 5.20 26.79 -57.39
N SER A 106 4.80 28.05 -57.22
CA SER A 106 5.12 28.83 -56.02
C SER A 106 4.44 28.26 -54.77
N ASN A 107 3.16 27.85 -54.86
CA ASN A 107 2.47 27.20 -53.75
C ASN A 107 3.14 25.88 -53.34
N TYR A 108 3.60 25.09 -54.31
CA TYR A 108 4.30 23.84 -54.01
C TYR A 108 5.69 24.08 -53.39
N GLN A 109 6.42 25.09 -53.83
CA GLN A 109 7.69 25.49 -53.21
C GLN A 109 7.47 25.94 -51.75
N LEU A 110 6.42 26.73 -51.49
CA LEU A 110 6.04 27.14 -50.14
C LEU A 110 5.71 25.92 -49.25
N LEU A 111 4.90 24.97 -49.76
CA LEU A 111 4.62 23.71 -49.05
C LEU A 111 5.91 22.93 -48.73
N ARG A 112 6.84 22.84 -49.71
CA ARG A 112 8.13 22.15 -49.54
C ARG A 112 9.02 22.80 -48.49
N ALA A 113 9.03 24.13 -48.40
CA ALA A 113 9.77 24.86 -47.37
C ALA A 113 9.27 24.55 -45.95
N HIS A 114 8.02 24.09 -45.82
CA HIS A 114 7.40 23.68 -44.56
C HIS A 114 7.20 22.14 -44.46
N ASN A 115 8.09 21.36 -45.08
CA ASN A 115 8.17 19.89 -44.95
C ASN A 115 6.99 19.07 -45.51
N PHE A 116 6.07 19.68 -46.26
CA PHE A 116 5.08 18.94 -47.04
C PHE A 116 5.72 18.27 -48.24
N ARG A 117 5.28 17.05 -48.56
CA ARG A 117 5.86 16.25 -49.65
C ARG A 117 5.02 16.32 -50.93
N GLN A 118 3.71 16.38 -50.79
CA GLN A 118 2.79 16.25 -51.92
C GLN A 118 1.79 17.40 -51.95
N LEU A 119 1.51 17.82 -53.19
CA LEU A 119 0.33 18.58 -53.58
C LEU A 119 -0.27 17.82 -54.77
N HIS A 120 -1.56 17.48 -54.67
CA HIS A 120 -2.23 16.58 -55.61
C HIS A 120 -3.69 16.98 -55.79
N PHE A 121 -4.10 17.17 -57.03
CA PHE A 121 -5.47 17.46 -57.43
C PHE A 121 -6.15 16.22 -58.00
N HIS A 122 -7.40 16.01 -57.60
CA HIS A 122 -8.25 14.91 -58.03
C HIS A 122 -9.51 15.46 -58.68
N LEU A 123 -10.02 14.76 -59.70
CA LEU A 123 -11.34 15.04 -60.25
C LEU A 123 -12.46 14.43 -59.37
N PRO A 124 -13.72 14.87 -59.52
CA PRO A 124 -14.85 14.36 -58.73
C PRO A 124 -15.07 12.85 -58.83
N ASN A 125 -14.66 12.23 -59.95
CA ASN A 125 -14.75 10.79 -60.17
C ASN A 125 -13.60 9.99 -59.51
N GLY A 126 -12.63 10.68 -58.88
CA GLY A 126 -11.48 10.07 -58.22
C GLY A 126 -10.23 9.95 -59.08
N ASP A 127 -10.27 10.41 -60.33
CA ASP A 127 -9.09 10.39 -61.20
C ASP A 127 -8.04 11.38 -60.70
N SER A 128 -6.78 10.93 -60.69
CA SER A 128 -5.62 11.76 -60.43
C SER A 128 -5.45 12.79 -61.54
N PHE A 129 -5.88 14.04 -61.32
CA PHE A 129 -5.77 15.10 -62.31
C PHE A 129 -4.34 15.62 -62.45
N LEU A 130 -3.75 16.07 -61.34
CA LEU A 130 -2.43 16.68 -61.32
C LEU A 130 -1.68 16.37 -60.03
N ARG A 131 -0.56 15.67 -60.13
CA ARG A 131 0.41 15.50 -59.04
C ARG A 131 1.50 16.55 -59.22
N VAL A 132 1.44 17.67 -58.51
CA VAL A 132 2.44 18.76 -58.69
C VAL A 132 3.86 18.27 -58.38
N HIS A 133 3.97 17.29 -57.48
CA HIS A 133 5.22 16.65 -57.09
C HIS A 133 5.76 15.60 -58.09
N LYS A 134 4.92 15.15 -59.04
CA LYS A 134 5.22 14.17 -60.10
C LYS A 134 4.28 14.38 -61.30
N PRO A 135 4.39 15.52 -62.01
CA PRO A 135 3.40 15.96 -63.00
C PRO A 135 3.22 14.99 -64.18
N GLU A 136 4.18 14.12 -64.41
CA GLU A 136 4.14 13.04 -65.41
C GLU A 136 3.19 11.90 -65.07
N LYS A 137 2.70 11.80 -63.82
CA LYS A 137 1.78 10.74 -63.38
C LYS A 137 0.37 11.28 -63.12
N TYR A 138 -0.57 10.92 -64.00
CA TYR A 138 -1.97 11.33 -63.93
C TYR A 138 -2.90 10.29 -64.59
N GLY A 139 -4.21 10.45 -64.40
CA GLY A 139 -5.27 9.66 -65.04
C GLY A 139 -5.67 8.37 -64.30
N ASP A 140 -4.87 7.89 -63.34
CA ASP A 140 -5.24 6.74 -62.52
C ASP A 140 -6.33 7.08 -61.50
N ASN A 141 -7.31 6.20 -61.35
CA ASN A 141 -8.38 6.37 -60.37
C ASN A 141 -7.94 5.93 -58.97
N LEU A 142 -8.20 6.77 -57.96
CA LEU A 142 -7.70 6.57 -56.61
C LEU A 142 -8.77 6.14 -55.60
N PHE A 143 -10.06 6.12 -55.95
CA PHE A 143 -11.11 5.83 -54.96
C PHE A 143 -11.01 4.43 -54.34
N SER A 144 -10.45 3.46 -55.06
CA SER A 144 -10.25 2.10 -54.55
C SER A 144 -9.09 1.97 -53.55
N ILE A 145 -8.21 2.96 -53.48
CA ILE A 145 -6.96 2.89 -52.70
C ILE A 145 -6.69 4.08 -51.78
N ARG A 146 -7.41 5.19 -51.98
CA ARG A 146 -7.28 6.43 -51.22
C ARG A 146 -8.62 6.78 -50.64
N GLU A 147 -8.84 6.30 -49.43
CA GLU A 147 -10.08 6.51 -48.70
C GLU A 147 -10.26 7.99 -48.38
N SER A 148 -9.18 8.71 -48.06
CA SER A 148 -9.18 10.15 -47.84
C SER A 148 -9.75 10.94 -49.02
N VAL A 149 -9.26 10.64 -50.23
CA VAL A 149 -9.68 11.27 -51.49
C VAL A 149 -11.13 10.92 -51.83
N ARG A 150 -11.52 9.65 -51.63
CA ARG A 150 -12.90 9.19 -51.83
C ARG A 150 -13.86 9.92 -50.91
N LEU A 151 -13.57 9.97 -49.61
CA LEU A 151 -14.40 10.65 -48.61
C LEU A 151 -14.52 12.15 -48.89
N ALA A 152 -13.41 12.83 -49.20
CA ALA A 152 -13.44 14.27 -49.48
C ALA A 152 -14.32 14.60 -50.70
N ASN A 153 -14.18 13.83 -51.79
CA ASN A 153 -14.99 14.05 -53.00
C ASN A 153 -16.45 13.64 -52.82
N THR A 154 -16.73 12.46 -52.25
CA THR A 154 -18.10 11.92 -52.17
C THR A 154 -18.94 12.57 -51.09
N GLN A 155 -18.31 13.00 -49.98
CA GLN A 155 -19.01 13.62 -48.86
C GLN A 155 -18.85 15.15 -48.82
N GLN A 156 -18.06 15.72 -49.75
CA GLN A 156 -17.81 17.17 -49.84
C GLN A 156 -17.40 17.79 -48.50
N LYS A 157 -16.54 17.09 -47.75
CA LYS A 157 -16.04 17.53 -46.45
C LYS A 157 -14.51 17.51 -46.41
N ILE A 158 -13.93 18.38 -45.59
CA ILE A 158 -12.49 18.34 -45.31
C ILE A 158 -12.18 17.04 -44.58
N VAL A 159 -11.15 16.33 -45.05
CA VAL A 159 -10.73 15.05 -44.49
C VAL A 159 -9.26 15.16 -44.09
N GLU A 160 -8.94 14.80 -42.85
CA GLU A 160 -7.57 14.75 -42.37
C GLU A 160 -7.31 13.48 -41.57
N GLY A 161 -6.07 12.97 -41.65
CA GLY A 161 -5.70 11.75 -40.94
C GLY A 161 -4.54 11.02 -41.56
N PHE A 162 -4.12 9.94 -40.89
CA PHE A 162 -3.05 9.07 -41.38
C PHE A 162 -3.57 8.09 -42.43
N GLU A 163 -2.85 7.94 -43.52
CA GLU A 163 -3.15 6.98 -44.58
C GLU A 163 -1.91 6.20 -45.00
N GLU A 164 -2.04 4.87 -45.05
CA GLU A 164 -1.01 3.98 -45.53
C GLU A 164 -0.98 4.05 -47.07
N GLY A 165 0.19 4.40 -47.61
CA GLY A 165 0.38 4.54 -49.06
C GLY A 165 1.15 3.37 -49.64
N ARG A 166 0.90 3.06 -50.92
CA ARG A 166 1.66 2.03 -51.65
C ARG A 166 3.15 2.36 -51.84
N ILE A 167 3.50 3.64 -51.69
CA ILE A 167 4.85 4.17 -51.86
C ILE A 167 5.30 4.90 -50.59
N PHE A 168 4.47 5.80 -50.05
CA PHE A 168 4.76 6.55 -48.84
C PHE A 168 3.53 6.66 -47.96
N ASN A 169 3.68 6.25 -46.70
CA ASN A 169 2.71 6.52 -45.64
C ASN A 169 2.81 7.99 -45.23
N GLY A 170 1.71 8.57 -44.78
CA GLY A 170 1.73 9.97 -44.38
C GLY A 170 0.42 10.46 -43.80
N TYR A 171 0.50 11.64 -43.20
CA TYR A 171 -0.67 12.39 -42.75
C TYR A 171 -1.18 13.23 -43.91
N ARG A 172 -2.48 13.13 -44.21
CA ARG A 172 -3.12 13.76 -45.35
C ARG A 172 -4.06 14.85 -44.87
N PHE A 173 -4.12 15.93 -45.64
CA PHE A 173 -5.16 16.95 -45.56
C PHE A 173 -5.78 17.04 -46.95
N VAL A 174 -7.04 16.65 -47.07
CA VAL A 174 -7.77 16.62 -48.33
C VAL A 174 -8.96 17.57 -48.24
N TYR A 175 -8.95 18.56 -49.11
CA TYR A 175 -9.93 19.63 -49.16
C TYR A 175 -10.80 19.48 -50.41
N PRO A 176 -12.14 19.38 -50.30
CA PRO A 176 -13.02 19.39 -51.45
C PRO A 176 -13.00 20.75 -52.13
N VAL A 177 -13.07 20.78 -53.46
CA VAL A 177 -13.16 22.02 -54.25
C VAL A 177 -14.48 22.02 -54.98
N SER A 178 -15.20 23.13 -54.91
CA SER A 178 -16.46 23.34 -55.62
C SER A 178 -16.57 24.77 -56.14
N LYS A 179 -17.42 24.96 -57.14
CA LYS A 179 -17.85 26.27 -57.65
C LYS A 179 -19.37 26.33 -57.61
N GLY A 180 -19.91 27.07 -56.66
CA GLY A 180 -21.36 27.00 -56.35
C GLY A 180 -21.74 25.59 -55.91
N GLN A 181 -22.70 24.97 -56.62
CA GLN A 181 -23.12 23.58 -56.36
C GLN A 181 -22.32 22.53 -57.17
N GLN A 182 -21.47 22.95 -58.10
CA GLN A 182 -20.70 22.02 -58.93
C GLN A 182 -19.42 21.58 -58.20
N ALA A 183 -19.28 20.28 -57.94
CA ALA A 183 -18.04 19.71 -57.42
C ALA A 183 -16.95 19.73 -58.50
N LEU A 184 -15.80 20.32 -58.17
CA LEU A 184 -14.62 20.39 -59.05
C LEU A 184 -13.56 19.36 -58.70
N GLY A 185 -13.66 18.73 -57.53
CA GLY A 185 -12.81 17.64 -57.11
C GLY A 185 -12.25 17.84 -55.71
N SER A 186 -10.96 17.54 -55.51
CA SER A 186 -10.28 17.82 -54.24
C SER A 186 -8.79 18.14 -54.40
N VAL A 187 -8.25 18.85 -53.42
CA VAL A 187 -6.81 19.11 -53.25
C VAL A 187 -6.31 18.36 -52.02
N GLU A 188 -5.36 17.45 -52.23
CA GLU A 188 -4.60 16.80 -51.17
C GLU A 188 -3.24 17.48 -51.00
N VAL A 189 -2.91 17.81 -49.76
CA VAL A 189 -1.55 18.04 -49.32
C VAL A 189 -1.18 17.07 -48.23
N SER A 190 0.09 16.66 -48.19
CA SER A 190 0.48 15.61 -47.27
C SER A 190 1.89 15.74 -46.70
N LEU A 191 2.02 15.22 -45.49
CA LEU A 191 3.24 15.15 -44.71
C LEU A 191 3.71 13.71 -44.61
N SER A 192 5.01 13.54 -44.45
CA SER A 192 5.53 12.28 -43.97
C SER A 192 5.48 12.20 -42.47
N MET A 193 5.47 10.98 -41.96
CA MET A 193 5.59 10.78 -40.52
C MET A 193 6.93 11.31 -39.98
N GLY A 194 8.01 11.21 -40.76
CA GLY A 194 9.29 11.84 -40.41
C GLY A 194 9.18 13.35 -40.19
N SER A 195 8.42 14.07 -41.04
CA SER A 195 8.18 15.51 -40.87
C SER A 195 7.46 15.82 -39.54
N ILE A 196 6.52 14.95 -39.13
CA ILE A 196 5.80 15.11 -37.86
C ILE A 196 6.72 14.83 -36.69
N VAL A 197 7.55 13.77 -36.78
CA VAL A 197 8.53 13.44 -35.74
C VAL A 197 9.59 14.55 -35.60
N ASP A 198 10.08 15.10 -36.72
CA ASP A 198 10.98 16.26 -36.73
C ASP A 198 10.37 17.44 -35.95
N LEU A 199 9.13 17.82 -36.27
CA LEU A 199 8.45 18.92 -35.57
C LEU A 199 8.29 18.63 -34.08
N LEU A 200 7.96 17.40 -33.69
CA LEU A 200 7.81 17.02 -32.29
C LEU A 200 9.14 17.10 -31.52
N VAL A 201 10.24 16.66 -32.14
CA VAL A 201 11.60 16.79 -31.58
C VAL A 201 11.97 18.26 -31.38
N ASP A 202 11.62 19.12 -32.35
CA ASP A 202 11.90 20.55 -32.28
C ASP A 202 11.06 21.27 -31.21
N LEU A 203 9.77 20.94 -31.10
CA LEU A 203 8.84 21.55 -30.14
C LEU A 203 9.03 21.03 -28.71
N TYR A 204 9.44 19.77 -28.55
CA TYR A 204 9.59 19.09 -27.26
C TYR A 204 10.99 18.52 -27.10
N PRO A 205 12.04 19.37 -27.01
CA PRO A 205 13.43 18.93 -27.04
C PRO A 205 13.86 18.09 -25.83
N ARG A 206 13.00 17.89 -24.82
CA ARG A 206 13.29 17.01 -23.68
C ARG A 206 12.86 15.55 -23.90
N ASP A 207 12.04 15.30 -24.92
CA ASP A 207 11.51 13.98 -25.21
C ASP A 207 12.16 13.42 -26.48
N ASP A 208 12.36 12.10 -26.52
CA ASP A 208 12.70 11.38 -27.74
C ASP A 208 11.41 10.92 -28.42
N PHE A 209 11.35 10.98 -29.76
CA PHE A 209 10.21 10.52 -30.56
C PHE A 209 10.61 9.47 -31.57
N GLN A 210 9.78 8.45 -31.72
CA GLN A 210 9.97 7.36 -32.69
C GLN A 210 8.64 6.96 -33.33
N PHE A 211 8.71 6.29 -34.47
CA PHE A 211 7.53 5.82 -35.19
C PHE A 211 7.71 4.36 -35.61
N ILE A 212 6.70 3.54 -35.32
CA ILE A 212 6.61 2.16 -35.78
C ILE A 212 5.26 1.95 -36.47
N ILE A 213 5.24 1.12 -37.51
CA ILE A 213 4.04 0.82 -38.29
C ILE A 213 3.79 -0.68 -38.34
N SER A 214 2.54 -1.12 -38.30
CA SER A 214 2.18 -2.53 -38.33
C SER A 214 2.68 -3.19 -39.62
N GLN A 215 3.27 -4.38 -39.50
CA GLN A 215 3.69 -5.19 -40.64
C GLN A 215 2.51 -5.50 -41.56
N ASN A 216 1.33 -5.80 -41.02
CA ASN A 216 0.13 -6.06 -41.81
C ASN A 216 -0.32 -4.82 -42.61
N ALA A 217 -0.25 -3.63 -42.00
CA ALA A 217 -0.61 -2.37 -42.68
C ALA A 217 0.36 -2.04 -43.82
N VAL A 218 1.63 -2.43 -43.69
CA VAL A 218 2.69 -2.27 -44.69
C VAL A 218 2.57 -3.33 -45.80
N ASP A 219 2.64 -4.60 -45.43
CA ASP A 219 2.76 -5.74 -46.35
C ASP A 219 1.51 -5.94 -47.24
N SER A 220 0.33 -5.49 -46.80
CA SER A 220 -0.91 -5.56 -47.59
C SER A 220 -1.03 -4.53 -48.71
N LYS A 221 -0.26 -3.42 -48.66
CA LYS A 221 -0.43 -2.26 -49.55
C LYS A 221 0.82 -1.86 -50.31
N LEU A 222 2.02 -2.22 -49.84
CA LEU A 222 3.28 -1.82 -50.46
C LEU A 222 3.67 -2.68 -51.67
N PHE A 223 4.32 -2.03 -52.64
CA PHE A 223 5.01 -2.75 -53.71
C PHE A 223 6.22 -3.50 -53.14
N LYS A 224 6.52 -4.69 -53.68
CA LYS A 224 7.60 -5.58 -53.18
C LYS A 224 8.94 -4.85 -53.01
N ASP A 225 9.29 -3.98 -53.95
CA ASP A 225 10.58 -3.26 -53.97
C ASP A 225 10.72 -2.22 -52.86
N MET A 226 9.61 -1.80 -52.24
CA MET A 226 9.61 -0.79 -51.19
C MET A 226 9.85 -1.39 -49.79
N LYS A 227 9.88 -2.72 -49.66
CA LYS A 227 10.08 -3.40 -48.37
C LYS A 227 11.45 -3.11 -47.75
N ASN A 228 12.45 -2.81 -48.57
CA ASN A 228 13.80 -2.44 -48.14
C ASN A 228 13.88 -1.12 -47.35
N HIS A 229 12.80 -0.33 -47.33
CA HIS A 229 12.70 0.89 -46.52
C HIS A 229 12.23 0.63 -45.09
N TYR A 230 11.98 -0.63 -44.71
CA TYR A 230 11.48 -0.98 -43.39
C TYR A 230 12.43 -1.95 -42.69
N ILE A 231 12.54 -1.80 -41.37
CA ILE A 231 13.35 -2.67 -40.50
C ILE A 231 12.43 -3.24 -39.42
N PRO A 232 12.47 -4.55 -39.10
CA PRO A 232 11.70 -5.11 -37.99
C PRO A 232 11.88 -4.33 -36.69
N SER A 233 10.77 -4.05 -35.99
CA SER A 233 10.82 -3.39 -34.70
C SER A 233 11.43 -4.29 -33.64
N ILE A 234 12.32 -3.73 -32.81
CA ILE A 234 12.88 -4.43 -31.64
C ILE A 234 11.99 -4.25 -30.39
N LEU A 235 11.06 -3.29 -30.41
CA LEU A 235 10.15 -2.98 -29.32
C LEU A 235 8.89 -3.85 -29.34
N ALA A 236 8.43 -4.22 -30.53
CA ALA A 236 7.14 -4.87 -30.72
C ALA A 236 7.15 -5.82 -31.93
N ASP A 237 6.84 -7.09 -31.67
CA ASP A 237 6.61 -8.08 -32.72
C ASP A 237 5.46 -7.63 -33.63
N GLY A 238 5.58 -7.86 -34.94
CA GLY A 238 4.54 -7.47 -35.90
C GLY A 238 4.53 -5.98 -36.27
N TYR A 239 5.59 -5.23 -35.92
CA TYR A 239 5.81 -3.85 -36.37
C TYR A 239 7.14 -3.68 -37.13
N TYR A 240 7.21 -2.62 -37.94
CA TYR A 240 8.40 -2.14 -38.62
C TYR A 240 8.74 -0.70 -38.18
N TYR A 241 10.02 -0.39 -38.12
CA TYR A 241 10.52 0.98 -38.23
C TYR A 241 10.58 1.40 -39.70
N ASP A 242 10.21 2.63 -40.01
CA ASP A 242 10.60 3.28 -41.27
C ASP A 242 12.09 3.63 -41.18
N LYS A 243 12.90 3.05 -42.08
CA LYS A 243 14.37 3.16 -42.03
C LYS A 243 14.85 4.61 -42.09
N ALA A 244 14.25 5.44 -42.94
CA ALA A 244 14.68 6.82 -43.12
C ALA A 244 14.33 7.67 -41.88
N VAL A 245 13.15 7.46 -41.31
CA VAL A 245 12.74 8.10 -40.05
C VAL A 245 13.64 7.62 -38.92
N PHE A 246 13.78 6.30 -38.77
CA PHE A 246 14.56 5.69 -37.71
C PHE A 246 16.02 6.13 -37.74
N GLU A 247 16.74 6.00 -38.86
CA GLU A 247 18.17 6.35 -38.94
C GLU A 247 18.42 7.85 -38.68
N LYS A 248 17.52 8.73 -39.13
CA LYS A 248 17.63 10.17 -38.88
C LYS A 248 17.51 10.48 -37.40
N HIS A 249 16.54 9.89 -36.72
CA HIS A 249 16.31 10.15 -35.30
C HIS A 249 17.27 9.35 -34.42
N LEU A 250 17.73 8.15 -34.83
CA LEU A 250 18.65 7.29 -34.07
C LEU A 250 19.98 7.97 -33.73
N ARG A 251 20.50 8.79 -34.65
CA ARG A 251 21.71 9.60 -34.42
C ARG A 251 21.54 10.62 -33.30
N ASN A 252 20.30 11.02 -33.03
CA ASN A 252 19.92 12.06 -32.10
C ASN A 252 19.14 11.52 -30.89
N VAL A 253 18.92 10.20 -30.79
CA VAL A 253 18.22 9.59 -29.64
C VAL A 253 19.07 9.83 -28.40
N LYS A 254 18.56 10.66 -27.50
CA LYS A 254 19.25 11.04 -26.26
C LYS A 254 19.35 9.86 -25.30
N HIS A 255 18.47 8.88 -25.47
CA HIS A 255 18.34 7.72 -24.60
C HIS A 255 18.59 6.41 -25.35
N ARG A 256 19.72 6.31 -26.05
CA ARG A 256 20.07 5.13 -26.89
C ARG A 256 20.07 3.81 -26.11
N SER A 257 20.39 3.85 -24.82
CA SER A 257 20.29 2.72 -23.90
C SER A 257 18.87 2.14 -23.78
N LEU A 258 17.80 2.93 -24.00
CA LEU A 258 16.41 2.44 -24.07
C LEU A 258 16.22 1.50 -25.26
N ILE A 259 16.81 1.82 -26.41
CA ILE A 259 16.71 1.00 -27.62
C ILE A 259 17.51 -0.30 -27.43
N ASP A 260 18.71 -0.21 -26.86
CA ASP A 260 19.57 -1.38 -26.66
C ASP A 260 18.98 -2.37 -25.62
N GLN A 261 18.29 -1.85 -24.60
CA GLN A 261 17.65 -2.66 -23.55
C GLN A 261 16.16 -2.93 -23.79
N ALA A 262 15.57 -2.38 -24.86
CA ALA A 262 14.16 -2.53 -25.23
C ALA A 262 13.69 -4.00 -25.25
N LYS A 263 14.55 -4.89 -25.73
CA LYS A 263 14.28 -6.33 -25.79
C LYS A 263 13.91 -6.91 -24.42
N ASN A 264 14.52 -6.43 -23.34
CA ASN A 264 14.26 -6.93 -21.98
C ASN A 264 12.83 -6.65 -21.52
N TYR A 265 12.17 -5.65 -22.11
CA TYR A 265 10.80 -5.24 -21.76
C TYR A 265 9.76 -5.69 -22.80
N SER A 266 10.20 -6.29 -23.92
CA SER A 266 9.31 -6.73 -25.01
C SER A 266 8.19 -7.65 -24.53
N SER A 267 8.49 -8.59 -23.63
CA SER A 267 7.51 -9.52 -23.05
C SER A 267 6.45 -8.81 -22.19
N GLN A 268 6.85 -7.76 -21.46
CA GLN A 268 5.95 -6.95 -20.63
C GLN A 268 5.05 -6.04 -21.47
N LEU A 269 5.58 -5.53 -22.59
CA LEU A 269 4.86 -4.64 -23.50
C LEU A 269 3.91 -5.39 -24.43
N LYS A 270 4.20 -6.65 -24.78
CA LYS A 270 3.39 -7.49 -25.68
C LYS A 270 1.88 -7.44 -25.42
N PRO A 271 1.36 -7.71 -24.19
CA PRO A 271 -0.09 -7.67 -23.95
C PRO A 271 -0.70 -6.26 -24.10
N LEU A 272 0.10 -5.19 -24.03
CA LEU A 272 -0.37 -3.83 -24.26
C LEU A 272 -0.49 -3.53 -25.77
N PHE A 273 0.42 -4.05 -26.59
CA PHE A 273 0.35 -3.94 -28.05
C PHE A 273 -0.84 -4.71 -28.66
N ASP A 274 -1.23 -5.84 -28.07
CA ASP A 274 -2.38 -6.64 -28.53
C ASP A 274 -3.71 -5.87 -28.46
N LYS A 275 -3.81 -4.90 -27.54
CA LYS A 275 -4.99 -4.03 -27.40
C LYS A 275 -5.12 -3.02 -28.54
N LYS A 276 -4.03 -2.69 -29.24
CA LYS A 276 -4.00 -1.70 -30.34
C LYS A 276 -4.48 -0.29 -29.94
N GLU A 277 -4.44 0.02 -28.64
CA GLU A 277 -4.83 1.29 -28.04
C GLU A 277 -3.61 2.09 -27.59
N SER A 278 -3.82 3.37 -27.27
CA SER A 278 -2.76 4.22 -26.71
C SER A 278 -2.49 3.85 -25.26
N PHE A 279 -1.22 3.76 -24.85
CA PHE A 279 -0.83 3.43 -23.49
C PHE A 279 0.50 4.07 -23.11
N SER A 280 0.81 4.10 -21.82
CA SER A 280 2.13 4.50 -21.33
C SER A 280 2.66 3.48 -20.34
N GLN A 281 3.97 3.29 -20.32
CA GLN A 281 4.66 2.35 -19.46
C GLN A 281 5.90 3.00 -18.85
N ALA A 282 6.16 2.67 -17.59
CA ALA A 282 7.36 3.10 -16.89
C ALA A 282 8.45 2.05 -17.00
N ILE A 283 9.67 2.50 -17.27
CA ILE A 283 10.87 1.67 -17.41
C ILE A 283 12.04 2.36 -16.69
N SER A 284 12.75 1.60 -15.87
CA SER A 284 13.95 2.08 -15.16
C SER A 284 15.19 1.49 -15.81
N LEU A 285 16.14 2.34 -16.23
CA LEU A 285 17.42 1.95 -16.83
C LEU A 285 18.58 2.70 -16.18
N GLN A 286 19.61 1.97 -15.73
CA GLN A 286 20.87 2.57 -15.20
C GLN A 286 20.60 3.74 -14.23
N ASP A 287 19.74 3.51 -13.23
CA ASP A 287 19.33 4.48 -12.21
C ASP A 287 18.58 5.72 -12.74
N GLN A 288 17.98 5.63 -13.92
CA GLN A 288 17.13 6.66 -14.49
C GLN A 288 15.77 6.08 -14.87
N ASP A 289 14.71 6.80 -14.50
CA ASP A 289 13.34 6.42 -14.82
C ASP A 289 12.86 7.12 -16.09
N TYR A 290 12.21 6.34 -16.94
CA TYR A 290 11.62 6.78 -18.18
C TYR A 290 10.15 6.41 -18.22
N ILE A 291 9.35 7.32 -18.77
CA ILE A 291 7.98 7.04 -19.16
C ILE A 291 7.94 7.01 -20.68
N ILE A 292 7.53 5.85 -21.21
CA ILE A 292 7.38 5.62 -22.64
C ILE A 292 5.90 5.61 -22.96
N SER A 293 5.47 6.55 -23.79
CA SER A 293 4.08 6.69 -24.25
C SER A 293 3.95 6.24 -25.69
N PHE A 294 2.99 5.37 -25.95
CA PHE A 294 2.65 4.81 -27.24
C PHE A 294 1.28 5.36 -27.67
N LEU A 295 1.28 6.27 -28.63
CA LEU A 295 0.06 6.83 -29.22
C LEU A 295 -0.38 5.96 -30.41
N SER A 296 -1.54 5.33 -30.28
CA SER A 296 -2.15 4.52 -31.35
C SER A 296 -2.63 5.44 -32.49
N ILE A 297 -2.07 5.24 -33.68
CA ILE A 297 -2.49 5.92 -34.90
C ILE A 297 -3.46 5.02 -35.66
N LYS A 298 -4.61 5.59 -35.99
CA LYS A 298 -5.66 4.91 -36.76
C LYS A 298 -5.77 5.46 -38.17
N ASN A 299 -6.14 4.61 -39.11
CA ASN A 299 -6.45 5.00 -40.49
C ASN A 299 -7.90 5.52 -40.60
N PHE A 300 -8.33 5.91 -41.81
CA PHE A 300 -9.70 6.39 -42.09
C PHE A 300 -10.81 5.36 -41.86
N LYS A 301 -10.47 4.07 -41.73
CA LYS A 301 -11.40 3.00 -41.34
C LYS A 301 -11.45 2.78 -39.82
N ASN A 302 -10.80 3.65 -39.04
CA ASN A 302 -10.66 3.55 -37.59
C ASN A 302 -9.89 2.29 -37.13
N GLU A 303 -9.06 1.73 -38.01
CA GLU A 303 -8.20 0.58 -37.72
C GLU A 303 -6.85 1.09 -37.22
N HIS A 304 -6.31 0.48 -36.17
CA HIS A 304 -4.94 0.75 -35.73
C HIS A 304 -3.94 0.28 -36.78
N VAL A 305 -2.99 1.14 -37.12
CA VAL A 305 -1.99 0.86 -38.15
C VAL A 305 -0.57 1.18 -37.71
N ALA A 306 -0.38 2.04 -36.71
CA ALA A 306 0.94 2.47 -36.28
C ALA A 306 0.95 3.00 -34.85
N TYR A 307 2.15 3.08 -34.26
CA TYR A 307 2.39 3.78 -33.01
C TYR A 307 3.39 4.92 -33.22
N LEU A 308 3.04 6.09 -32.69
CA LEU A 308 4.01 7.15 -32.40
C LEU A 308 4.43 7.04 -30.95
N ILE A 309 5.73 6.94 -30.72
CA ILE A 309 6.32 6.64 -29.42
C ILE A 309 7.01 7.91 -28.93
N SER A 310 6.78 8.27 -27.67
CA SER A 310 7.56 9.28 -26.96
C SER A 310 8.24 8.64 -25.76
N SER A 311 9.49 9.01 -25.49
CA SER A 311 10.21 8.62 -24.28
C SER A 311 10.67 9.88 -23.55
N SER A 312 10.28 10.00 -22.29
CA SER A 312 10.60 11.15 -21.44
C SER A 312 11.23 10.66 -20.14
N ARG A 313 12.28 11.34 -19.67
CA ARG A 313 12.86 11.06 -18.35
C ARG A 313 11.99 11.68 -17.27
N ASP A 314 11.51 10.87 -16.34
CA ASP A 314 10.70 11.33 -15.22
C ASP A 314 10.85 10.41 -14.00
N ASN A 315 11.19 11.00 -12.85
CA ASN A 315 11.34 10.34 -11.56
C ASN A 315 10.04 10.35 -10.73
N LEU A 316 8.91 10.76 -11.29
CA LEU A 316 7.63 10.81 -10.57
C LEU A 316 7.23 9.46 -9.99
N LEU A 317 7.46 8.37 -10.71
CA LEU A 317 7.10 7.02 -10.25
C LEU A 317 8.06 6.45 -9.20
N SER A 318 9.36 6.75 -9.29
CA SER A 318 10.27 6.43 -8.18
C SER A 318 9.96 7.30 -6.97
N THR A 319 9.66 8.58 -7.12
CA THR A 319 9.21 9.45 -6.03
C THR A 319 7.95 8.89 -5.36
N LEU A 320 6.99 8.42 -6.17
CA LEU A 320 5.80 7.72 -5.67
C LEU A 320 6.18 6.48 -4.86
N LEU A 321 7.08 5.63 -5.38
CA LEU A 321 7.56 4.45 -4.63
C LEU A 321 8.22 4.84 -3.29
N HIS A 322 9.10 5.85 -3.28
CA HIS A 322 9.78 6.32 -2.07
C HIS A 322 8.78 6.88 -1.04
N ASN A 323 7.78 7.63 -1.46
CA ASN A 323 6.74 8.15 -0.57
C ASN A 323 5.97 7.01 0.13
N TYR A 324 5.59 5.99 -0.64
CA TYR A 324 4.85 4.84 -0.09
C TYR A 324 5.71 3.93 0.78
N ALA A 325 7.00 3.76 0.43
CA ALA A 325 7.96 3.11 1.31
C ALA A 325 8.13 3.86 2.65
N THR A 326 8.18 5.19 2.59
CA THR A 326 8.24 6.05 3.79
C THR A 326 6.99 5.88 4.67
N TYR A 327 5.79 5.81 4.07
CA TYR A 327 4.57 5.53 4.82
C TYR A 327 4.56 4.14 5.48
N LEU A 328 5.09 3.11 4.80
CA LEU A 328 5.25 1.78 5.39
C LEU A 328 6.19 1.80 6.60
N ILE A 329 7.34 2.48 6.48
CA ILE A 329 8.30 2.64 7.59
C ILE A 329 7.62 3.33 8.77
N LEU A 330 6.85 4.39 8.53
CA LEU A 330 6.13 5.11 9.58
C LEU A 330 5.10 4.21 10.29
N ILE A 331 4.34 3.41 9.55
CA ILE A 331 3.39 2.44 10.12
C ILE A 331 4.12 1.43 11.03
N VAL A 332 5.27 0.93 10.60
CA VAL A 332 6.09 0.01 11.41
C VAL A 332 6.59 0.70 12.68
N VAL A 333 7.14 1.90 12.58
CA VAL A 333 7.64 2.66 13.73
C VAL A 333 6.53 2.94 14.76
N VAL A 334 5.36 3.40 14.30
CA VAL A 334 4.19 3.64 15.18
C VAL A 334 3.71 2.34 15.83
N SER A 335 3.70 1.23 15.08
CA SER A 335 3.31 -0.08 15.61
C SER A 335 4.27 -0.57 16.68
N LEU A 336 5.59 -0.43 16.46
CA LEU A 336 6.61 -0.77 17.45
C LEU A 336 6.50 0.08 18.71
N PHE A 337 6.27 1.38 18.55
CA PHE A 337 6.04 2.29 19.68
C PHE A 337 4.78 1.88 20.46
N TYR A 338 3.68 1.53 19.78
CA TYR A 338 2.47 1.07 20.43
C TYR A 338 2.66 -0.25 21.19
N ILE A 339 3.37 -1.23 20.59
CA ILE A 339 3.73 -2.49 21.25
C ILE A 339 4.58 -2.22 22.50
N TRP A 340 5.55 -1.32 22.39
CA TRP A 340 6.41 -0.94 23.52
C TRP A 340 5.60 -0.31 24.67
N ASN A 341 4.65 0.58 24.37
CA ASN A 341 3.76 1.17 25.37
C ASN A 341 2.93 0.10 26.10
N ILE A 342 2.32 -0.83 25.36
CA ILE A 342 1.54 -1.93 25.96
C ILE A 342 2.43 -2.81 26.85
N TYR A 343 3.63 -3.15 26.36
CA TYR A 343 4.59 -3.95 27.12
C TYR A 343 5.00 -3.26 28.42
N SER A 344 5.29 -1.95 28.36
CA SER A 344 5.64 -1.14 29.53
C SER A 344 4.49 -1.09 30.54
N GLU A 345 3.25 -0.86 30.11
CA GLU A 345 2.09 -0.86 31.02
C GLU A 345 1.95 -2.23 31.73
N PHE A 346 2.15 -3.31 30.97
CA PHE A 346 2.07 -4.67 31.49
C PHE A 346 3.13 -4.96 32.56
N THR A 347 4.38 -4.50 32.36
CA THR A 347 5.45 -4.69 33.35
C THR A 347 5.20 -3.87 34.61
N HIS A 348 4.82 -2.59 34.50
CA HIS A 348 4.52 -1.74 35.66
C HIS A 348 3.38 -2.31 36.51
N LYS A 349 2.34 -2.84 35.87
CA LYS A 349 1.21 -3.43 36.59
C LYS A 349 1.58 -4.69 37.37
N LYS A 350 2.47 -5.51 36.81
CA LYS A 350 3.00 -6.69 37.51
C LYS A 350 3.80 -6.29 38.75
N GLU A 351 4.66 -5.29 38.62
CA GLU A 351 5.48 -4.77 39.72
C GLU A 351 4.63 -4.19 40.85
N LEU A 352 3.63 -3.36 40.53
CA LEU A 352 2.68 -2.83 41.51
C LEU A 352 1.91 -3.94 42.25
N THR A 353 1.51 -5.00 41.54
CA THR A 353 0.81 -6.14 42.14
C THR A 353 1.73 -6.89 43.10
N TYR A 354 3.00 -7.11 42.73
CA TYR A 354 3.99 -7.76 43.58
C TYR A 354 4.23 -6.97 44.87
N LEU A 355 4.55 -5.67 44.76
CA LEU A 355 4.80 -4.79 45.91
C LEU A 355 3.59 -4.68 46.85
N SER A 356 2.37 -4.77 46.32
CA SER A 356 1.14 -4.70 47.11
C SER A 356 0.75 -6.02 47.80
N SER A 357 1.45 -7.14 47.56
CA SER A 357 1.04 -8.49 48.01
C SER A 357 1.90 -9.11 49.11
N THR A 358 3.04 -8.52 49.43
CA THR A 358 3.99 -9.03 50.43
C THR A 358 4.24 -8.03 51.55
N ASP A 359 4.50 -8.50 52.77
CA ASP A 359 4.98 -7.67 53.87
C ASP A 359 6.44 -7.25 53.61
N PHE A 360 6.74 -5.96 53.78
CA PHE A 360 8.04 -5.43 53.38
C PHE A 360 9.20 -5.97 54.23
N LEU A 361 8.94 -6.26 55.52
CA LEU A 361 9.94 -6.66 56.51
C LEU A 361 10.20 -8.17 56.44
N THR A 362 9.14 -8.98 56.51
CA THR A 362 9.21 -10.43 56.64
C THR A 362 9.20 -11.16 55.29
N LYS A 363 8.84 -10.48 54.20
CA LYS A 363 8.63 -11.03 52.85
C LYS A 363 7.52 -12.09 52.75
N LEU A 364 6.77 -12.32 53.83
CA LEU A 364 5.59 -13.17 53.83
C LEU A 364 4.45 -12.51 53.05
N ALA A 365 3.37 -13.25 52.80
CA ALA A 365 2.13 -12.65 52.34
C ALA A 365 1.68 -11.57 53.34
N ASN A 366 1.18 -10.44 52.83
CA ASN A 366 0.54 -9.46 53.69
C ASN A 366 -0.93 -9.82 53.94
N ARG A 367 -1.59 -9.09 54.84
CA ARG A 367 -3.02 -9.25 55.15
C ARG A 367 -3.91 -9.34 53.91
N ASN A 368 -3.73 -8.46 52.93
CA ASN A 368 -4.55 -8.45 51.71
C ASN A 368 -4.37 -9.74 50.90
N LYS A 369 -3.12 -10.18 50.73
CA LYS A 369 -2.80 -11.40 49.98
C LYS A 369 -3.31 -12.64 50.69
N PHE A 370 -3.22 -12.69 52.02
CA PHE A 370 -3.79 -13.76 52.83
C PHE A 370 -5.31 -13.85 52.65
N THR A 371 -6.03 -12.73 52.79
CA THR A 371 -7.49 -12.69 52.65
C THR A 371 -7.93 -13.13 51.24
N GLU A 372 -7.20 -12.75 50.20
CA GLU A 372 -7.44 -13.23 48.82
C GLU A 372 -7.39 -14.76 48.75
N HIS A 373 -6.35 -15.37 49.31
CA HIS A 373 -6.22 -16.83 49.33
C HIS A 373 -7.25 -17.52 50.22
N LEU A 374 -7.56 -16.94 51.37
CA LEU A 374 -8.58 -17.46 52.27
C LEU A 374 -9.96 -17.47 51.59
N HIS A 375 -10.35 -16.41 50.88
CA HIS A 375 -11.58 -16.41 50.09
C HIS A 375 -11.59 -17.52 49.04
N PHE A 376 -10.48 -17.70 48.31
CA PHE A 376 -10.37 -18.74 47.30
C PHE A 376 -10.54 -20.14 47.90
N GLU A 377 -9.82 -20.45 48.98
CA GLU A 377 -9.89 -21.76 49.63
C GLU A 377 -11.22 -21.99 50.35
N HIS A 378 -11.85 -20.94 50.90
CA HIS A 378 -13.17 -21.03 51.52
C HIS A 378 -14.29 -21.33 50.51
N GLU A 379 -14.23 -20.72 49.33
CA GLU A 379 -15.16 -21.07 48.23
C GLU A 379 -14.88 -22.48 47.70
N LYS A 380 -13.61 -22.88 47.60
CA LYS A 380 -13.24 -24.25 47.23
C LYS A 380 -13.77 -25.25 48.25
N SER A 381 -13.59 -24.99 49.55
CA SER A 381 -14.02 -25.90 50.62
C SER A 381 -15.53 -26.11 50.62
N LYS A 382 -16.32 -25.06 50.39
CA LYS A 382 -17.78 -25.15 50.22
C LYS A 382 -18.21 -26.02 49.04
N ASN A 383 -17.48 -25.95 47.92
CA ASN A 383 -17.83 -26.67 46.70
C ASN A 383 -17.42 -28.15 46.72
N PHE A 384 -16.34 -28.47 47.43
CA PHE A 384 -15.76 -29.82 47.46
C PHE A 384 -15.94 -30.54 48.80
N ASP A 385 -16.69 -29.96 49.74
CA ASP A 385 -16.89 -30.46 51.10
C ASP A 385 -15.55 -30.82 51.79
N SER A 386 -14.55 -29.97 51.60
CA SER A 386 -13.23 -30.13 52.21
C SER A 386 -13.08 -29.25 53.45
N THR A 387 -12.16 -29.62 54.34
CA THR A 387 -11.90 -28.86 55.57
C THR A 387 -10.90 -27.74 55.33
N LEU A 388 -11.00 -26.66 56.10
CA LEU A 388 -10.09 -25.51 56.02
C LEU A 388 -9.93 -24.94 57.41
N SER A 389 -8.70 -24.83 57.90
CA SER A 389 -8.42 -24.24 59.21
C SER A 389 -7.50 -23.04 59.11
N ILE A 390 -7.63 -22.15 60.08
CA ILE A 390 -6.75 -21.00 60.27
C ILE A 390 -6.08 -21.11 61.64
N ILE A 391 -4.80 -20.75 61.69
CA ILE A 391 -4.09 -20.49 62.93
C ILE A 391 -3.73 -19.00 62.95
N ILE A 392 -4.19 -18.26 63.96
CA ILE A 392 -3.71 -16.90 64.22
C ILE A 392 -2.84 -16.93 65.48
N PHE A 393 -1.70 -16.26 65.44
CA PHE A 393 -0.79 -16.25 66.56
C PHE A 393 -0.06 -14.93 66.72
N ASP A 394 0.35 -14.67 67.95
CA ASP A 394 0.93 -13.41 68.39
C ASP A 394 2.12 -13.68 69.32
N ILE A 395 3.17 -12.86 69.17
CA ILE A 395 4.39 -12.98 69.96
C ILE A 395 4.15 -12.46 71.37
N ASP A 396 4.29 -13.35 72.35
CA ASP A 396 4.04 -13.01 73.75
C ASP A 396 5.01 -11.91 74.22
N HIS A 397 4.45 -10.84 74.76
CA HIS A 397 5.21 -9.71 75.30
C HIS A 397 6.13 -9.01 74.29
N PHE A 398 5.82 -9.03 72.98
CA PHE A 398 6.65 -8.38 71.95
C PHE A 398 6.88 -6.89 72.20
N LYS A 399 5.89 -6.17 72.75
CA LYS A 399 6.10 -4.78 73.18
C LYS A 399 7.29 -4.63 74.16
N LYS A 400 7.45 -5.53 75.13
CA LYS A 400 8.63 -5.52 76.03
C LYS A 400 9.94 -5.77 75.28
N ILE A 401 9.88 -6.54 74.19
CA ILE A 401 11.03 -6.75 73.30
C ILE A 401 11.49 -5.43 72.69
N ASN A 402 10.54 -4.69 72.12
CA ASN A 402 10.83 -3.38 71.55
C ASN A 402 11.25 -2.36 72.61
N ASP A 403 10.58 -2.32 73.76
CA ASP A 403 10.85 -1.34 74.82
C ASP A 403 12.25 -1.53 75.45
N GLU A 404 12.74 -2.78 75.55
CA GLU A 404 14.02 -3.09 76.20
C GLU A 404 15.22 -3.16 75.23
N LEU A 405 15.00 -3.64 74.00
CA LEU A 405 16.07 -3.93 73.03
C LEU A 405 16.02 -3.04 71.78
N GLY A 406 15.00 -2.19 71.67
CA GLY A 406 14.76 -1.31 70.54
C GLY A 406 14.06 -1.99 69.36
N HIS A 407 13.46 -1.18 68.49
CA HIS A 407 12.67 -1.66 67.35
C HIS A 407 13.48 -2.50 66.35
N ASN A 408 14.77 -2.23 66.16
CA ASN A 408 15.62 -3.03 65.26
C ASN A 408 15.72 -4.50 65.72
N ALA A 409 15.82 -4.72 67.03
CA ALA A 409 15.85 -6.06 67.60
C ALA A 409 14.50 -6.78 67.46
N GLY A 410 13.39 -6.03 67.58
CA GLY A 410 12.05 -6.54 67.29
C GLY A 410 11.89 -6.92 65.81
N ASP A 411 12.40 -6.10 64.89
CA ASP A 411 12.36 -6.36 63.45
C ASP A 411 13.15 -7.63 63.08
N ASP A 412 14.32 -7.84 63.66
CA ASP A 412 15.13 -9.05 63.42
C ASP A 412 14.46 -10.29 64.02
N CYS A 413 13.84 -10.16 65.20
CA CYS A 413 12.98 -11.21 65.77
C CYS A 413 11.85 -11.62 64.81
N LEU A 414 11.16 -10.66 64.20
CA LEU A 414 10.06 -10.93 63.28
C LEU A 414 10.54 -11.66 62.01
N LYS A 415 11.71 -11.28 61.47
CA LYS A 415 12.32 -11.97 60.31
C LYS A 415 12.67 -13.41 60.66
N GLU A 416 13.37 -13.61 61.78
CA GLU A 416 13.81 -14.93 62.21
C GLU A 416 12.61 -15.85 62.51
N LEU A 417 11.58 -15.33 63.17
CA LEU A 417 10.34 -16.06 63.41
C LEU A 417 9.65 -16.43 62.08
N SER A 418 9.58 -15.51 61.13
CA SER A 418 8.97 -15.75 59.82
C SER A 418 9.67 -16.87 59.07
N GLU A 419 11.01 -16.90 59.07
CA GLU A 419 11.80 -17.96 58.45
C GLU A 419 11.61 -19.30 59.16
N LEU A 420 11.59 -19.30 60.49
CA LEU A 420 11.39 -20.50 61.29
C LEU A 420 10.03 -21.14 61.01
N VAL A 421 8.94 -20.35 61.06
CA VAL A 421 7.59 -20.85 60.84
C VAL A 421 7.39 -21.28 59.40
N SER A 422 7.96 -20.56 58.42
CA SER A 422 7.93 -20.95 57.00
C SER A 422 8.53 -22.34 56.76
N LYS A 423 9.55 -22.75 57.53
CA LYS A 423 10.16 -24.09 57.45
C LYS A 423 9.34 -25.18 58.16
N LYS A 424 8.35 -24.80 58.98
CA LYS A 424 7.50 -25.73 59.75
C LYS A 424 6.15 -26.00 59.10
N VAL A 425 5.67 -25.09 58.26
CA VAL A 425 4.44 -25.26 57.49
C VAL A 425 4.73 -25.89 56.12
N ARG A 426 3.70 -26.47 55.50
CA ARG A 426 3.82 -27.08 54.17
C ARG A 426 3.86 -26.01 53.10
N HIS A 427 4.35 -26.35 51.91
CA HIS A 427 4.29 -25.45 50.74
C HIS A 427 2.84 -25.09 50.35
N THR A 428 1.87 -25.94 50.65
CA THR A 428 0.45 -25.67 50.40
C THR A 428 -0.17 -24.70 51.41
N ASP A 429 0.49 -24.49 52.55
CA ASP A 429 0.01 -23.63 53.62
C ASP A 429 0.45 -22.19 53.32
N ILE A 430 -0.35 -21.21 53.75
CA ILE A 430 -0.06 -19.80 53.49
C ILE A 430 0.20 -19.11 54.81
N LEU A 431 1.46 -18.77 55.04
CA LEU A 431 1.88 -17.94 56.16
C LEU A 431 1.88 -16.46 55.75
N ALA A 432 1.24 -15.63 56.56
CA ALA A 432 1.17 -14.20 56.37
C ALA A 432 1.44 -13.44 57.67
N ARG A 433 1.95 -12.22 57.53
CA ARG A 433 1.97 -11.25 58.64
C ARG A 433 0.64 -10.50 58.62
N TRP A 434 -0.16 -10.72 59.66
CA TRP A 434 -1.52 -10.19 59.79
C TRP A 434 -1.52 -8.76 60.35
N GLY A 435 -0.62 -8.50 61.29
CA GLY A 435 -0.47 -7.24 62.02
C GLY A 435 0.97 -7.06 62.53
N GLY A 436 1.20 -6.04 63.37
CA GLY A 436 2.55 -5.67 63.84
C GLY A 436 3.37 -6.86 64.35
N GLU A 437 2.82 -7.62 65.31
CA GLU A 437 3.43 -8.83 65.89
C GLU A 437 2.56 -10.09 65.70
N GLU A 438 1.54 -9.97 64.85
CA GLU A 438 0.53 -10.99 64.60
C GLU A 438 0.75 -11.66 63.25
N PHE A 439 0.65 -12.99 63.25
CA PHE A 439 0.82 -13.84 62.09
C PHE A 439 -0.37 -14.77 61.95
N ILE A 440 -0.62 -15.18 60.71
CA ILE A 440 -1.76 -16.02 60.38
C ILE A 440 -1.34 -17.09 59.37
N ILE A 441 -1.82 -18.31 59.57
CA ILE A 441 -1.54 -19.47 58.73
C ILE A 441 -2.86 -20.00 58.19
N LEU A 442 -2.95 -20.15 56.89
CA LEU A 442 -4.03 -20.87 56.21
C LEU A 442 -3.60 -22.31 56.00
N LEU A 443 -4.43 -23.25 56.45
CA LEU A 443 -4.20 -24.69 56.29
C LEU A 443 -5.33 -25.28 55.43
N PRO A 444 -5.17 -25.32 54.10
CA PRO A 444 -6.12 -25.99 53.23
C PRO A 444 -6.25 -27.47 53.56
N GLU A 445 -7.45 -28.03 53.41
CA GLU A 445 -7.73 -29.48 53.54
C GLU A 445 -7.28 -30.04 54.90
N THR A 446 -7.38 -29.22 55.94
CA THR A 446 -6.90 -29.55 57.28
C THR A 446 -8.00 -29.30 58.31
N PRO A 447 -8.50 -30.35 59.01
CA PRO A 447 -9.49 -30.20 60.09
C PRO A 447 -8.86 -29.63 61.37
N GLU A 448 -9.68 -29.11 62.28
CA GLU A 448 -9.25 -28.37 63.46
C GLU A 448 -8.27 -29.15 64.34
N GLU A 449 -8.51 -30.45 64.55
CA GLU A 449 -7.65 -31.30 65.39
C GLU A 449 -6.22 -31.41 64.81
N SER A 450 -6.09 -31.47 63.48
CA SER A 450 -4.80 -31.49 62.80
C SER A 450 -4.15 -30.11 62.78
N ALA A 451 -4.95 -29.06 62.59
CA ALA A 451 -4.48 -27.68 62.68
C ALA A 451 -3.93 -27.36 64.09
N LEU A 452 -4.56 -27.88 65.16
CA LEU A 452 -4.05 -27.74 66.51
C LEU A 452 -2.69 -28.42 66.72
N LYS A 453 -2.47 -29.59 66.10
CA LYS A 453 -1.15 -30.25 66.11
C LYS A 453 -0.09 -29.41 65.40
N VAL A 454 -0.44 -28.75 64.29
CA VAL A 454 0.44 -27.82 63.58
C VAL A 454 0.74 -26.60 64.45
N ALA A 455 -0.27 -26.01 65.09
CA ALA A 455 -0.12 -24.88 65.99
C ALA A 455 0.84 -25.21 67.15
N GLU A 456 0.68 -26.38 67.78
CA GLU A 456 1.55 -26.81 68.87
C GLU A 456 2.98 -27.12 68.41
N ALA A 457 3.15 -27.66 67.19
CA ALA A 457 4.47 -27.86 66.59
C ALA A 457 5.18 -26.52 66.32
N VAL A 458 4.45 -25.53 65.80
CA VAL A 458 4.95 -24.15 65.61
C VAL A 458 5.32 -23.52 66.95
N ARG A 459 4.45 -23.63 67.95
CA ARG A 459 4.69 -23.11 69.30
C ARG A 459 5.98 -23.66 69.91
N LYS A 460 6.13 -24.99 69.92
CA LYS A 460 7.33 -25.67 70.43
C LYS A 460 8.58 -25.30 69.66
N ALA A 461 8.47 -25.15 68.33
CA ALA A 461 9.60 -24.74 67.51
C ALA A 461 10.07 -23.32 67.88
N ILE A 462 9.15 -22.39 68.11
CA ILE A 462 9.47 -21.01 68.52
C ILE A 462 10.06 -21.00 69.94
N GLU A 463 9.41 -21.66 70.90
CA GLU A 463 9.90 -21.73 72.29
C GLU A 463 11.32 -22.31 72.41
N SER A 464 11.64 -23.31 71.58
CA SER A 464 12.95 -23.98 71.58
C SER A 464 14.00 -23.33 70.67
N ASN A 465 13.62 -22.34 69.85
CA ASN A 465 14.56 -21.68 68.95
C ASN A 465 15.46 -20.71 69.73
N ALA A 466 16.76 -20.80 69.49
CA ALA A 466 17.72 -19.84 69.99
C ALA A 466 17.71 -18.60 69.09
N PHE A 467 16.78 -17.68 69.36
CA PHE A 467 16.71 -16.42 68.65
C PHE A 467 18.00 -15.61 68.84
N SER A 468 18.28 -14.74 67.88
CA SER A 468 19.33 -13.72 67.97
C SER A 468 19.18 -12.79 69.19
N LEU A 469 17.98 -12.76 69.78
CA LEU A 469 17.72 -12.16 71.08
C LEU A 469 18.28 -13.05 72.19
N ALA A 470 19.04 -12.48 73.14
CA ALA A 470 19.59 -13.20 74.30
C ALA A 470 18.51 -13.65 75.33
N ARG A 471 17.28 -13.91 74.89
CA ARG A 471 16.14 -14.41 75.66
C ARG A 471 15.25 -15.33 74.82
N PRO A 472 14.56 -16.31 75.43
CA PRO A 472 13.56 -17.11 74.73
C PRO A 472 12.33 -16.28 74.34
N ILE A 473 11.66 -16.72 73.28
CA ILE A 473 10.44 -16.09 72.76
C ILE A 473 9.35 -17.15 72.77
N THR A 474 8.15 -16.76 73.18
CA THR A 474 6.98 -17.63 73.14
C THR A 474 5.87 -16.98 72.33
N VAL A 475 4.93 -17.80 71.86
CA VAL A 475 3.75 -17.34 71.13
C VAL A 475 2.50 -17.94 71.74
N SER A 476 1.41 -17.19 71.67
CA SER A 476 0.06 -17.69 71.89
C SER A 476 -0.61 -17.92 70.55
N LEU A 477 -1.36 -19.02 70.39
CA LEU A 477 -2.00 -19.39 69.11
C LEU A 477 -3.49 -19.71 69.30
N GLY A 478 -4.32 -19.21 68.40
CA GLY A 478 -5.72 -19.55 68.26
C GLY A 478 -5.97 -20.34 66.98
N VAL A 479 -6.72 -21.43 67.07
CA VAL A 479 -7.04 -22.31 65.94
C VAL A 479 -8.55 -22.34 65.74
N ALA A 480 -9.00 -22.16 64.50
CA ALA A 480 -10.41 -22.37 64.15
C ALA A 480 -10.54 -23.03 62.78
N GLU A 481 -11.48 -23.97 62.68
CA GLU A 481 -11.93 -24.51 61.41
C GLU A 481 -13.07 -23.65 60.82
N SER A 482 -13.09 -23.55 59.48
CA SER A 482 -14.17 -22.91 58.74
C SER A 482 -15.39 -23.83 58.72
N SER A 483 -16.57 -23.25 58.98
CA SER A 483 -17.84 -23.94 58.93
C SER A 483 -18.48 -23.78 57.56
N SER A 484 -19.20 -24.79 57.08
CA SER A 484 -20.07 -24.69 55.91
C SER A 484 -21.17 -23.61 56.08
N ASN A 485 -21.51 -23.28 57.33
CA ASN A 485 -22.45 -22.22 57.68
C ASN A 485 -21.84 -20.81 57.69
N ASP A 486 -20.52 -20.68 57.50
CA ASP A 486 -19.88 -19.37 57.47
C ASP A 486 -20.38 -18.57 56.26
N THR A 487 -20.90 -17.37 56.48
CA THR A 487 -21.36 -16.51 55.36
C THR A 487 -20.22 -15.73 54.72
N ASN A 488 -19.10 -15.56 55.43
CA ASN A 488 -17.90 -14.88 54.98
C ASN A 488 -16.67 -15.37 55.75
N VAL A 489 -15.48 -15.01 55.27
CA VAL A 489 -14.20 -15.48 55.84
C VAL A 489 -13.86 -14.79 57.17
N GLU A 490 -14.46 -13.64 57.45
CA GLU A 490 -14.27 -12.91 58.70
C GLU A 490 -14.76 -13.70 59.91
N GLN A 491 -15.76 -14.58 59.74
CA GLN A 491 -16.28 -15.41 60.83
C GLN A 491 -15.28 -16.46 61.32
N VAL A 492 -14.54 -17.12 60.42
CA VAL A 492 -13.49 -18.09 60.84
C VAL A 492 -12.29 -17.37 61.45
N ILE A 493 -11.94 -16.18 60.96
CA ILE A 493 -10.89 -15.35 61.57
C ILE A 493 -11.30 -14.94 62.99
N ALA A 494 -12.53 -14.46 63.19
CA ALA A 494 -13.04 -14.06 64.50
C ALA A 494 -13.00 -15.21 65.53
N ARG A 495 -13.36 -16.43 65.11
CA ARG A 495 -13.24 -17.63 65.97
C ARG A 495 -11.78 -17.94 66.33
N ALA A 496 -10.86 -17.80 65.38
CA ALA A 496 -9.44 -18.00 65.63
C ALA A 496 -8.90 -16.93 66.61
N ASP A 497 -9.33 -15.67 66.46
CA ASP A 497 -8.97 -14.57 67.37
C ASP A 497 -9.48 -14.80 68.80
N GLU A 498 -10.72 -15.25 68.96
CA GLU A 498 -11.25 -15.62 70.27
C GLU A 498 -10.45 -16.77 70.91
N ALA A 499 -10.02 -17.74 70.11
CA ALA A 499 -9.16 -18.82 70.58
C ALA A 499 -7.74 -18.37 70.95
N LEU A 500 -7.21 -17.38 70.23
CA LEU A 500 -5.94 -16.74 70.56
C LEU A 500 -6.04 -15.96 71.87
N TYR A 501 -7.15 -15.25 72.05
CA TYR A 501 -7.44 -14.51 73.28
C TYR A 501 -7.50 -15.44 74.50
N ALA A 502 -8.16 -16.59 74.39
CA ALA A 502 -8.16 -17.62 75.43
C ALA A 502 -6.73 -18.11 75.76
N SER A 503 -5.91 -18.36 74.73
CA SER A 503 -4.51 -18.75 74.93
C SER A 503 -3.69 -17.70 75.69
N LYS A 504 -3.91 -16.41 75.40
CA LYS A 504 -3.25 -15.30 76.09
C LYS A 504 -3.69 -15.18 77.55
N ASN A 505 -4.98 -15.40 77.84
CA ASN A 505 -5.53 -15.31 79.19
C ASN A 505 -5.15 -16.49 80.07
N ASP A 506 -5.06 -17.70 79.51
CA ASP A 506 -4.73 -18.91 80.26
C ASP A 506 -3.24 -19.08 80.54
N GLY A 507 -2.46 -18.00 80.51
CA GLY A 507 -1.05 -18.00 80.88
C GLY A 507 -0.05 -17.97 79.72
N ARG A 508 -0.52 -17.72 78.48
CA ARG A 508 0.32 -17.61 77.26
C ARG A 508 1.07 -18.90 76.93
N ASN A 509 1.95 -18.83 75.91
CA ASN A 509 2.78 -19.93 75.44
C ASN A 509 1.98 -21.24 75.27
N ARG A 510 0.87 -21.14 74.53
CA ARG A 510 -0.04 -22.26 74.28
C ARG A 510 -0.86 -22.06 73.01
N SER A 511 -1.36 -23.17 72.47
CA SER A 511 -2.38 -23.18 71.43
C SER A 511 -3.73 -23.57 72.02
N SER A 512 -4.79 -22.87 71.65
CA SER A 512 -6.18 -23.24 71.97
C SER A 512 -6.99 -23.34 70.68
N SER A 513 -7.91 -24.29 70.62
CA SER A 513 -8.84 -24.41 69.50
C SER A 513 -10.22 -23.88 69.86
N TRP A 514 -10.93 -23.30 68.89
CA TRP A 514 -12.27 -22.77 69.07
C TRP A 514 -13.24 -23.83 69.61
N TYR A 515 -13.20 -25.04 69.05
CA TYR A 515 -14.05 -26.14 69.49
C TYR A 515 -13.81 -26.52 70.96
N GLN A 516 -12.56 -26.52 71.43
CA GLN A 516 -12.21 -26.81 72.82
C GLN A 516 -12.70 -25.74 73.80
N ILE A 517 -12.77 -24.48 73.35
CA ILE A 517 -13.26 -23.37 74.18
C ILE A 517 -14.77 -23.44 74.30
N GLN A 518 -15.49 -23.66 73.19
CA GLN A 518 -16.94 -23.83 73.21
C GLN A 518 -17.39 -25.01 74.07
N ALA A 519 -16.62 -26.11 74.13
CA ALA A 519 -16.95 -27.27 74.95
C ALA A 519 -16.77 -27.07 76.47
N LYS A 520 -16.13 -25.97 76.90
CA LYS A 520 -15.86 -25.64 78.31
C LYS A 520 -16.82 -24.58 78.89
N THR A 521 -17.51 -23.85 78.03
CA THR A 521 -18.61 -22.91 78.34
C THR A 521 -19.95 -23.60 78.23
#